data_AF-A0A1B9S2H0-F1
#
_entry.id   AF-A0A1B9S2H0-F1
#
_cell.length_a   1.000
_cell.length_b   1.000
_cell.length_c   1.000
_cell.angle_alpha   90.00
_cell.angle_beta   90.00
_cell.angle_gamma   90.00
#
_symmetry.space_group_name_H-M   'P 1'
#
loop_
_entity.id
_entity.type
_entity.pdbx_description
1 polymer ?
#
loop_
_entity_poly.entity_id
_entity_poly.type
_entity_poly.pdbx_seq_one_letter_code
_entity_poly.pdbx_strand_id
1 'polypeptide(L)' 'MDQTLFISLCKGGKFKEALNLAIAGHEDEKFTPSRFSMDKKTGLPIFYRGNKRVEPDDTGTWQLSKNTKF' A
#
# COMPACT_ATOMS: atom_id res chain seq x y z
N MET A 1 -3.95 7.44 5.42
CA MET A 1 -2.68 7.83 4.78
C MET A 1 -2.83 9.20 4.11
N ASP A 2 -1.88 10.11 4.30
CA ASP A 2 -1.81 11.35 3.52
C ASP A 2 -1.36 11.04 2.08
N GLN A 3 -2.31 11.12 1.13
CA GLN A 3 -2.07 10.81 -0.28
C GLN A 3 -1.11 11.79 -0.95
N THR A 4 -1.15 13.07 -0.58
CA THR A 4 -0.30 14.10 -1.17
C THR A 4 1.16 13.84 -0.82
N LEU A 5 1.42 13.55 0.46
CA LEU A 5 2.75 13.21 0.93
C LEU A 5 3.27 11.92 0.28
N PHE A 6 2.43 10.89 0.22
CA PHE A 6 2.78 9.62 -0.43
C PHE A 6 3.18 9.81 -1.90
N ILE A 7 2.37 10.53 -2.69
CA ILE A 7 2.65 10.78 -4.10
C ILE A 7 3.93 11.60 -4.26
N SER A 8 4.16 12.59 -3.39
CA SER A 8 5.39 13.39 -3.39
C SER A 8 6.63 12.52 -3.15
N LEU A 9 6.57 11.61 -2.18
CA LEU A 9 7.63 10.65 -1.90
C LEU A 9 7.88 9.72 -3.09
N CYS A 10 6.82 9.21 -3.73
CA CYS A 10 6.95 8.40 -4.94
C CYS A 10 7.63 9.15 -6.10
N LYS A 11 7.22 10.41 -6.35
CA LYS A 11 7.83 11.25 -7.39
C LYS A 11 9.30 11.58 -7.09
N GLY A 12 9.66 11.71 -5.82
CA GLY A 12 11.03 11.91 -5.36
C GLY A 12 11.89 10.64 -5.31
N GLY A 13 11.39 9.48 -5.76
CA GLY A 13 12.11 8.20 -5.69
C GLY A 13 12.24 7.62 -4.28
N LYS A 14 11.57 8.21 -3.29
CA LYS A 14 11.61 7.83 -1.87
C LYS A 14 10.62 6.70 -1.56
N PHE A 15 10.69 5.60 -2.30
CA PHE A 15 9.71 4.50 -2.19
C PHE A 15 9.70 3.83 -0.82
N LYS A 16 10.84 3.74 -0.12
CA LYS A 16 10.89 3.19 1.24
C LYS A 16 10.14 4.08 2.24
N GLU A 17 10.33 5.40 2.16
CA GLU A 17 9.59 6.36 3.00
C GLU A 17 8.09 6.32 2.69
N ALA A 18 7.72 6.22 1.41
CA ALA A 18 6.32 6.08 0.99
C ALA A 18 5.67 4.80 1.55
N LEU A 19 6.38 3.66 1.50
CA LEU A 19 5.90 2.42 2.09
C LEU A 19 5.73 2.56 3.61
N ASN A 20 6.73 3.11 4.31
CA ASN A 20 6.64 3.36 5.75
C ASN A 20 5.46 4.26 6.12
N LEU A 21 5.20 5.30 5.33
CA LEU A 21 4.06 6.19 5.51
C LEU A 21 2.73 5.44 5.34
N ALA A 22 2.66 4.49 4.40
CA ALA A 22 1.46 3.69 4.17
C ALA A 22 1.17 2.72 5.32
N ILE A 23 2.20 2.18 5.98
CA ILE A 23 2.06 1.17 7.03
C ILE A 23 2.20 1.72 8.46
N ALA A 24 2.34 3.04 8.61
CA ALA A 24 2.56 3.66 9.91
C ALA A 24 1.43 3.33 10.90
N GLY A 25 1.79 2.75 12.05
CA GLY A 25 0.84 2.29 13.07
C GLY A 25 0.27 0.88 12.83
N HIS A 26 0.69 0.22 11.76
CA HIS A 26 0.26 -1.12 11.35
C HIS A 26 1.48 -2.00 10.98
N GLU A 27 2.66 -1.73 11.55
CA GLU A 27 3.93 -2.35 11.16
C GLU A 27 3.97 -3.86 11.47
N ASP A 28 3.33 -4.26 12.57
CA ASP A 28 3.34 -5.64 13.09
C ASP A 28 2.16 -6.49 12.61
N GLU A 29 1.29 -5.96 11.75
CA GLU A 29 0.17 -6.73 11.24
C GLU A 29 0.61 -7.87 10.32
N LYS A 30 -0.14 -8.97 10.35
CA LYS A 30 0.15 -10.17 9.56
C LYS A 30 0.27 -9.88 8.06
N PHE A 31 -0.52 -8.94 7.56
CA PHE A 31 -0.64 -8.62 6.14
C PHE A 31 -0.05 -7.25 5.77
N THR A 32 0.72 -6.63 6.67
CA THR A 32 1.43 -5.39 6.39
C THR A 32 2.23 -5.51 5.09
N PRO A 33 2.02 -4.63 4.11
CA PRO A 33 2.66 -4.75 2.81
C PRO A 33 4.19 -4.60 2.93
N SER A 34 4.89 -5.43 2.18
CA SER A 34 6.36 -5.38 2.05
C SER A 34 6.82 -4.59 0.82
N ARG A 35 5.92 -4.34 -0.13
CA ARG A 35 6.17 -3.55 -1.34
C ARG A 35 4.87 -2.99 -1.90
N PHE A 36 4.97 -2.01 -2.78
CA PHE A 36 3.86 -1.51 -3.57
C PHE A 36 4.29 -1.23 -5.01
N SER A 37 3.31 -1.13 -5.90
CA SER A 37 3.47 -0.59 -7.25
C SER A 37 2.46 0.52 -7.47
N MET A 38 2.71 1.41 -8.42
CA MET A 38 1.74 2.41 -8.83
C MET A 38 0.93 1.86 -10.01
N ASP A 39 -0.39 1.85 -9.88
CA ASP A 39 -1.26 1.56 -11.01
C ASP A 39 -1.20 2.71 -12.01
N LYS A 40 -0.84 2.40 -13.26
CA LYS A 40 -0.74 3.39 -14.33
C LYS A 40 -2.10 3.92 -14.79
N LYS A 41 -3.19 3.17 -14.53
CA LYS A 41 -4.54 3.57 -14.96
C LYS A 41 -5.18 4.52 -13.94
N THR A 42 -5.14 4.15 -12.66
CA THR A 42 -5.80 4.91 -11.59
C THR A 42 -4.86 5.90 -10.90
N GLY A 43 -3.54 5.74 -11.04
CA GLY A 43 -2.56 6.52 -10.28
C GLY A 43 -2.50 6.15 -8.80
N LEU A 44 -3.19 5.08 -8.38
CA LEU A 44 -3.27 4.63 -7.00
C LEU A 44 -2.21 3.56 -6.70
N PRO A 45 -1.70 3.50 -5.45
CA PRO A 45 -0.80 2.43 -5.05
C PRO A 45 -1.53 1.09 -4.94
N ILE A 46 -0.90 0.04 -5.45
CA ILE A 46 -1.27 -1.35 -5.23
C ILE A 46 -0.26 -1.97 -4.27
N PHE A 47 -0.73 -2.44 -3.13
CA PHE A 47 0.11 -2.98 -2.07
C PHE A 47 0.23 -4.51 -2.14
N TYR A 48 1.39 -5.04 -1.74
CA TYR A 48 1.67 -6.47 -1.74
C TYR A 48 2.42 -6.91 -0.49
N ARG A 49 2.05 -8.08 0.03
CA ARG A 49 2.82 -8.86 1.01
C ARG A 49 3.33 -10.11 0.33
N GLY A 50 4.63 -10.14 0.03
CA GLY A 50 5.20 -11.16 -0.86
C GLY A 50 4.57 -11.11 -2.26
N ASN A 51 3.95 -12.22 -2.69
CA ASN A 51 3.27 -12.34 -3.98
C ASN A 51 1.75 -12.10 -3.92
N LYS A 52 1.20 -11.81 -2.74
CA LYS A 52 -0.23 -11.56 -2.57
C LYS A 52 -0.51 -10.07 -2.51
N ARG A 53 -1.58 -9.64 -3.20
CA ARG A 53 -2.11 -8.28 -3.10
C ARG A 53 -2.81 -8.12 -1.74
N VAL A 54 -2.58 -6.99 -1.10
CA VAL A 54 -3.23 -6.61 0.17
C VAL A 54 -3.88 -5.25 0.02
N GLU A 55 -4.94 -5.01 0.77
CA GLU A 55 -5.65 -3.75 0.83
C GLU A 55 -6.07 -3.46 2.28
N PRO A 56 -6.10 -2.19 2.69
CA PRO A 56 -6.68 -1.84 3.98
C PRO A 56 -8.19 -2.04 3.90
N ASP A 57 -8.78 -2.54 4.98
CA ASP A 57 -10.24 -2.58 5.15
C ASP A 57 -10.81 -1.23 5.60
N ASP A 58 -12.11 -1.19 5.91
CA ASP A 58 -12.79 0.03 6.37
C ASP A 58 -12.21 0.58 7.69
N THR A 59 -11.48 -0.24 8.45
CA THR A 59 -10.81 0.14 9.70
C THR A 59 -9.35 0.54 9.51
N GLY A 60 -8.82 0.39 8.29
CA GLY A 60 -7.40 0.60 7.98
C GLY A 60 -6.51 -0.63 8.20
N THR A 61 -7.09 -1.76 8.64
CA THR A 61 -6.35 -3.01 8.88
C THR A 61 -6.00 -3.67 7.56
N TRP A 62 -4.75 -4.12 7.41
CA TRP A 62 -4.33 -4.80 6.18
C TRP A 62 -4.93 -6.20 6.09
N GLN A 63 -5.57 -6.48 4.97
CA GLN A 63 -6.08 -7.81 4.63
C GLN A 63 -5.66 -8.24 3.24
N LEU A 64 -5.75 -9.55 2.96
CA LEU A 64 -5.60 -10.04 1.59
C LEU A 64 -6.68 -9.44 0.73
N SER A 65 -6.28 -8.80 -0.36
CA SER A 65 -7.22 -8.27 -1.33
C SER A 65 -8.02 -9.44 -1.89
N LYS A 66 -9.33 -9.42 -1.65
CA LYS A 66 -10.22 -10.44 -2.22
C LYS A 66 -10.22 -10.14 -3.70
N ASN A 67 -9.43 -10.92 -4.44
CA ASN A 67 -9.36 -10.85 -5.88
C ASN A 67 -10.78 -11.13 -6.42
N THR A 68 -11.61 -10.10 -6.57
CA THR A 68 -12.89 -10.16 -7.25
C THR A 68 -12.59 -10.33 -8.73
N LYS A 69 -12.19 -11.56 -9.09
CA LYS A 69 -12.51 -12.09 -10.40
C LYS A 69 -14.03 -12.16 -10.45
N PHE A 70 -14.67 -11.16 -11.06
CA PHE A 70 -15.93 -11.38 -11.74
C PHE A 70 -15.64 -12.15 -13.02
#